data_AF-A8WPX3-F1
#
_entry.id   AF-A8WPX3-F1
#
_cell.length_a   1.000
_cell.length_b   1.000
_cell.length_c   1.000
_cell.angle_alpha   90.00
_cell.angle_beta   90.00
_cell.angle_gamma   90.00
#
_symmetry.space_group_name_H-M   'P 1'
#
loop_
_entity.id
_entity.type
_entity.pdbx_description
1 polymer ?
#
loop_
_entity_poly.entity_id
_entity_poly.type
_entity_poly.pdbx_seq_one_letter_code
_entity_poly.pdbx_strand_id
1 'polypeptide(L)'
;MPAPLFLSGPCEICGLHTTGRHFGVMSCRACASFFRRAESWKKDKKPCETDGSCAIFVNGKYPCKPCRLQKCYKVGMDSRFQTNRDLISSSMKKVPESLATFLGRPAFILCCEPAKIAINKTFIDMTYLVDTAANVFQRQPNNNFRPFQYQNSLEKLALTLDDMRLKAPDERMLKIRKMGKDESIFIWEQSFLRAVEWFASFPEFNKLKNYIKLEIVKAAWIGWTRLEKLAETADYRRKHVLADKVYMLGDDTCLDFGSFEFDLTWCTNYTMEQLEFYISPQLEQYCQQCVQDLVELAPTNIELNYMLLQISLYHAGNKCQGKVLEACEKLMQTQADHLHDYYVNKKKQPYYSVRLAKMLKINKGIEADMRGRAERNQLARTFNVLKIEFSHPDMFDAN
;
A
#
# COMPACT_ATOMS: atom_id res chain seq x y z
N MET A 1 9.67 -43.58 -57.71
CA MET A 1 10.80 -42.72 -57.27
C MET A 1 12.00 -43.65 -57.07
N PRO A 2 13.16 -43.42 -57.68
CA PRO A 2 14.32 -44.26 -57.42
C PRO A 2 14.70 -44.15 -55.93
N ALA A 3 15.19 -45.26 -55.35
CA ALA A 3 15.58 -45.35 -53.96
C ALA A 3 16.61 -44.26 -53.60
N PRO A 4 16.58 -43.69 -52.38
CA PRO A 4 17.59 -42.74 -51.95
C PRO A 4 18.95 -43.44 -52.02
N LEU A 5 19.80 -43.00 -52.94
CA LEU A 5 21.20 -43.41 -52.99
C LEU A 5 21.76 -43.22 -51.58
N PHE A 6 22.21 -44.30 -50.94
CA PHE A 6 22.95 -44.20 -49.68
C PHE A 6 24.26 -43.48 -49.97
N LEU A 7 24.24 -42.15 -49.92
CA LEU A 7 25.42 -41.30 -50.08
C LEU A 7 26.27 -41.46 -48.82
N SER A 8 27.19 -42.42 -48.87
CA SER A 8 28.26 -42.57 -47.88
C SER A 8 29.59 -42.26 -48.56
N GLY A 9 30.49 -41.59 -47.85
CA GLY A 9 31.77 -41.17 -48.42
C GLY A 9 32.60 -40.36 -47.45
N PRO A 10 33.83 -39.97 -47.84
CA PRO A 10 34.66 -39.08 -47.04
C PRO A 10 34.08 -37.66 -47.03
N CYS A 11 34.15 -37.00 -45.87
CA CYS A 11 33.83 -35.60 -45.71
C CYS A 11 34.80 -34.75 -46.53
N GLU A 12 34.28 -33.91 -47.43
CA GLU A 12 35.09 -33.06 -48.33
C GLU A 12 35.93 -32.00 -47.59
N ILE A 13 35.68 -31.80 -46.30
CA ILE A 13 36.37 -30.84 -45.43
C ILE A 13 37.50 -31.51 -44.63
N CYS A 14 37.23 -32.66 -44.00
CA CYS A 14 38.17 -33.28 -43.05
C CYS A 14 38.51 -34.75 -43.34
N GLY A 15 37.96 -35.34 -44.39
CA GLY A 15 38.20 -36.73 -44.79
C GLY A 15 37.47 -37.79 -43.96
N LEU A 16 36.92 -37.44 -42.79
CA LEU A 16 36.17 -38.38 -41.95
C LEU A 16 34.93 -38.93 -42.66
N HIS A 17 34.59 -40.19 -42.38
CA HIS A 17 33.40 -40.82 -42.93
C HIS A 17 32.13 -40.03 -42.60
N THR A 18 31.25 -39.88 -43.60
CA THR A 18 29.93 -39.28 -43.45
C THR A 18 28.89 -40.04 -44.25
N THR A 19 27.65 -39.98 -43.79
CA THR A 19 26.49 -40.71 -44.34
C THR A 19 25.49 -39.78 -45.04
N GLY A 20 25.87 -38.53 -45.31
CA GLY A 20 25.00 -37.62 -46.03
C GLY A 20 25.60 -36.25 -46.35
N ARG A 21 24.78 -35.45 -47.04
CA ARG A 21 25.11 -34.07 -47.40
C ARG A 21 24.57 -33.10 -46.35
N HIS A 22 25.37 -32.10 -46.01
CA HIS A 22 24.94 -30.95 -45.22
C HIS A 22 25.43 -29.68 -45.92
N PHE A 23 24.56 -28.68 -46.01
CA PHE A 23 24.85 -27.40 -46.69
C PHE A 23 25.32 -27.58 -48.15
N GLY A 24 24.76 -28.57 -48.87
CA GLY A 24 25.06 -28.81 -50.29
C GLY A 24 26.19 -29.79 -50.59
N VAL A 25 27.07 -30.08 -49.62
CA VAL A 25 28.30 -30.88 -49.83
C VAL A 25 28.33 -32.15 -48.97
N MET A 26 29.12 -33.15 -49.36
CA MET A 26 29.34 -34.34 -48.52
C MET A 26 30.20 -33.94 -47.31
N SER A 27 29.57 -33.84 -46.14
CA SER A 27 30.26 -33.40 -44.92
C SER A 27 29.78 -34.14 -43.68
N CYS A 28 30.68 -34.32 -42.72
CA CYS A 28 30.31 -34.92 -41.44
C CYS A 28 29.51 -33.94 -40.57
N ARG A 29 28.70 -34.46 -39.64
CA ARG A 29 27.89 -33.65 -38.70
C ARG A 29 28.72 -32.61 -37.93
N ALA A 30 29.97 -32.93 -37.63
CA ALA A 30 30.88 -32.02 -36.93
C ALA A 30 31.26 -30.81 -37.81
N CYS A 31 31.59 -31.02 -39.10
CA CYS A 31 31.88 -29.93 -40.04
C CYS A 31 30.63 -29.11 -40.35
N ALA A 32 29.48 -29.77 -40.48
CA ALA A 32 28.18 -29.11 -40.64
C ALA A 32 27.86 -28.19 -39.44
N SER A 33 27.96 -28.72 -38.22
CA SER A 33 27.71 -27.94 -37.00
C SER A 33 28.73 -26.81 -36.81
N PHE A 34 30.00 -27.04 -37.21
CA PHE A 34 31.02 -26.00 -37.23
C PHE A 34 30.66 -24.87 -38.21
N PHE A 35 30.32 -25.18 -39.46
CA PHE A 35 29.99 -24.19 -40.49
C PHE A 35 28.83 -23.30 -40.06
N ARG A 36 27.74 -23.90 -39.56
CA ARG A 36 26.57 -23.16 -39.05
C ARG A 36 26.91 -22.17 -37.93
N ARG A 37 27.80 -22.55 -37.00
CA ARG A 37 28.23 -21.63 -35.92
C ARG A 37 29.20 -20.57 -36.44
N ALA A 38 30.12 -20.97 -37.31
CA ALA A 38 31.19 -20.13 -37.82
C ALA A 38 30.68 -19.02 -38.76
N GLU A 39 29.57 -19.23 -39.46
CA GLU A 39 28.93 -18.19 -40.26
C GLU A 39 28.38 -17.04 -39.39
N SER A 40 27.86 -17.35 -38.20
CA SER A 40 27.36 -16.36 -37.24
C SER A 40 28.48 -15.57 -36.54
N TRP A 41 29.73 -16.05 -36.58
CA TRP A 41 30.88 -15.43 -35.89
C TRP A 41 31.49 -14.23 -36.63
N LYS A 42 30.69 -13.41 -37.34
CA LYS A 42 31.20 -12.34 -38.22
C LYS A 42 32.07 -11.27 -37.52
N LYS A 43 32.01 -11.16 -36.18
CA LYS A 43 32.74 -10.13 -35.41
C LYS A 43 34.06 -10.60 -34.75
N ASP A 44 34.30 -11.91 -34.58
CA ASP A 44 35.43 -12.43 -33.79
C ASP A 44 36.34 -13.40 -34.58
N LYS A 45 36.74 -13.04 -35.80
CA LYS A 45 37.65 -13.87 -36.60
C LYS A 45 39.10 -13.57 -36.21
N LYS A 46 39.67 -14.35 -35.28
CA LYS A 46 41.14 -14.40 -35.14
C LYS A 46 41.75 -14.84 -36.48
N PRO A 47 42.76 -14.12 -37.03
CA PRO A 47 43.40 -14.51 -38.28
C PRO A 47 44.14 -15.84 -38.12
N CYS A 48 44.41 -16.50 -39.25
CA CYS A 48 45.31 -17.65 -39.26
C CYS A 48 46.73 -17.18 -38.95
N GLU A 49 47.45 -17.91 -38.09
CA GLU A 49 48.84 -17.60 -37.72
C GLU A 49 49.86 -18.07 -38.77
N THR A 50 49.43 -18.79 -39.81
CA THR A 50 50.29 -19.43 -40.84
C THR A 50 49.77 -19.18 -42.27
N ASP A 51 49.33 -17.95 -42.53
CA ASP A 51 48.93 -17.44 -43.86
C ASP A 51 47.90 -18.29 -44.62
N GLY A 52 47.03 -19.01 -43.91
CA GLY A 52 45.93 -19.76 -44.50
C GLY A 52 46.28 -21.16 -45.03
N SER A 53 47.46 -21.69 -44.70
CA SER A 53 47.95 -22.98 -45.20
C SER A 53 47.79 -24.16 -44.21
N CYS A 54 47.16 -23.97 -43.05
CA CYS A 54 47.00 -25.04 -42.06
C CYS A 54 46.28 -26.28 -42.62
N ALA A 55 46.77 -27.46 -42.24
CA ALA A 55 46.03 -28.70 -42.40
C ALA A 55 44.72 -28.67 -41.61
N ILE A 56 43.62 -29.14 -42.22
CA ILE A 56 42.27 -28.99 -41.64
C ILE A 56 42.03 -29.95 -40.48
N PHE A 57 42.56 -31.17 -40.58
CA PHE A 57 42.36 -32.23 -39.60
C PHE A 57 43.66 -33.01 -39.40
N VAL A 58 44.22 -32.95 -38.20
CA VAL A 58 45.50 -33.59 -37.83
C VAL A 58 45.32 -34.21 -36.46
N ASN A 59 45.67 -35.49 -36.30
CA ASN A 59 45.63 -36.22 -35.02
C ASN A 59 44.31 -36.04 -34.24
N GLY A 60 43.17 -36.11 -34.93
CA GLY A 60 41.85 -35.95 -34.31
C GLY A 60 41.43 -34.51 -34.01
N LYS A 61 42.27 -33.51 -34.30
CA LYS A 61 42.05 -32.09 -33.97
C LYS A 61 41.90 -31.22 -35.21
N TYR A 62 41.23 -30.09 -35.03
CA TYR A 62 41.05 -29.05 -36.04
C TYR A 62 41.88 -27.81 -35.64
N PRO A 63 43.15 -27.71 -36.06
CA PRO A 63 44.10 -26.75 -35.50
C PRO A 63 43.73 -25.30 -35.79
N CYS A 64 43.10 -25.02 -36.95
CA CYS A 64 42.79 -23.67 -37.37
C CYS A 64 41.32 -23.52 -37.80
N LYS A 65 40.54 -22.75 -37.03
CA LYS A 65 39.13 -22.44 -37.35
C LYS A 65 39.00 -21.59 -38.63
N PRO A 66 39.82 -20.54 -38.87
CA PRO A 66 39.81 -19.79 -40.13
C PRO A 66 40.02 -20.66 -41.38
N CYS A 67 41.07 -21.49 -41.40
CA CYS A 67 41.34 -22.37 -42.54
C CYS A 67 40.24 -23.40 -42.75
N ARG A 68 39.66 -23.92 -41.66
CA ARG A 68 38.51 -24.83 -41.74
C ARG A 68 37.29 -24.16 -42.36
N LEU A 69 36.98 -22.92 -41.97
CA LEU A 69 35.87 -22.16 -42.55
C LEU A 69 36.13 -21.82 -44.03
N GLN A 70 37.35 -21.43 -44.38
CA GLN A 70 37.77 -21.21 -45.77
C GLN A 70 37.59 -22.48 -46.61
N LYS A 71 38.00 -23.66 -46.08
CA LYS A 71 37.78 -24.94 -46.76
C LYS A 71 36.28 -25.23 -46.96
N CYS A 72 35.42 -24.94 -45.97
CA CYS A 72 33.97 -25.08 -46.10
C CYS A 72 33.41 -24.28 -47.28
N TYR A 73 33.81 -23.02 -47.44
CA TYR A 73 33.40 -22.21 -48.59
C TYR A 73 33.99 -22.74 -49.90
N LYS A 74 35.26 -23.15 -49.91
CA LYS A 74 35.95 -23.66 -51.10
C LYS A 74 35.30 -24.93 -51.66
N VAL A 75 34.75 -25.79 -50.81
CA VAL A 75 34.02 -27.00 -51.27
C VAL A 75 32.56 -26.72 -51.62
N GLY A 76 32.07 -25.49 -51.43
CA GLY A 76 30.73 -25.08 -51.82
C GLY A 76 29.66 -25.21 -50.75
N MET A 77 30.00 -25.13 -49.46
CA MET A 77 28.97 -25.08 -48.41
C MET A 77 28.09 -23.82 -48.53
N ASP A 78 26.79 -24.02 -48.63
CA ASP A 78 25.79 -22.94 -48.74
C ASP A 78 25.34 -22.45 -47.36
N SER A 79 25.31 -21.14 -47.22
CA SER A 79 25.05 -20.37 -46.00
C SER A 79 23.55 -20.06 -45.81
N ARG A 80 22.71 -20.42 -46.78
CA ARG A 80 21.24 -20.26 -46.74
C ARG A 80 20.57 -21.34 -45.87
N PHE A 81 20.81 -21.31 -44.56
CA PHE A 81 20.10 -22.15 -43.59
C PHE A 81 19.19 -21.34 -42.67
N GLN A 82 18.13 -21.99 -42.17
CA GLN A 82 17.18 -21.37 -41.23
C GLN A 82 17.86 -21.02 -39.90
N THR A 83 17.77 -19.74 -39.52
CA THR A 83 18.11 -19.23 -38.20
C THR A 83 16.85 -19.12 -37.33
N ASN A 84 16.97 -19.18 -36.00
CA ASN A 84 15.87 -19.02 -35.03
C ASN A 84 14.79 -20.11 -35.08
N ARG A 85 15.17 -21.36 -34.77
CA ARG A 85 14.17 -22.39 -34.43
C ARG A 85 13.71 -22.21 -32.99
N ASP A 86 12.43 -22.46 -32.73
CA ASP A 86 11.91 -22.52 -31.38
C ASP A 86 12.73 -23.49 -30.52
N LEU A 87 12.93 -23.12 -29.25
CA LEU A 87 13.62 -23.98 -28.29
C LEU A 87 12.80 -25.25 -28.11
N ILE A 88 13.33 -26.38 -28.57
CA ILE A 88 12.83 -27.71 -28.21
C ILE A 88 13.34 -28.02 -26.79
N SER A 89 12.89 -27.25 -25.81
CA SER A 89 13.18 -27.48 -24.40
C SER A 89 11.86 -27.59 -23.65
N SER A 90 11.59 -28.78 -23.10
CA SER A 90 10.51 -29.03 -22.15
C SER A 90 10.78 -28.44 -20.76
N SER A 91 11.92 -27.75 -20.56
CA SER A 91 12.33 -27.18 -19.27
C SER A 91 12.09 -25.66 -19.18
N MET A 92 10.90 -25.20 -19.59
CA MET A 92 10.36 -23.92 -19.11
C MET A 92 9.76 -24.12 -17.71
N LYS A 93 10.58 -24.47 -16.70
CA LYS A 93 10.16 -24.31 -15.31
C LYS A 93 10.23 -22.82 -14.99
N LYS A 94 9.14 -22.07 -15.24
CA LYS A 94 8.99 -20.73 -14.66
C LYS A 94 9.04 -20.90 -13.15
N VAL A 95 10.04 -20.30 -12.51
CA VAL A 95 10.06 -20.17 -11.05
C VAL A 95 8.79 -19.40 -10.67
N PRO A 96 7.95 -19.90 -9.76
CA PRO A 96 6.77 -19.18 -9.32
C PRO A 96 7.17 -17.80 -8.78
N GLU A 97 6.44 -16.75 -9.18
CA GLU A 97 6.74 -15.37 -8.81
C GLU A 97 6.47 -15.08 -7.32
N SER A 98 5.70 -15.92 -6.63
CA SER A 98 5.39 -15.77 -5.22
C SER A 98 5.12 -17.10 -4.53
N LEU A 99 5.19 -17.09 -3.19
CA LEU A 99 4.80 -18.23 -2.35
C LEU A 99 3.33 -18.61 -2.55
N ALA A 100 2.46 -17.63 -2.75
CA ALA A 100 1.04 -17.86 -3.06
C ALA A 100 0.86 -18.67 -4.36
N THR A 101 1.57 -18.27 -5.43
CA THR A 101 1.56 -18.97 -6.71
C THR A 101 2.13 -20.39 -6.58
N PHE A 102 3.21 -20.55 -5.82
CA PHE A 102 3.81 -21.86 -5.57
C PHE A 102 2.89 -22.82 -4.81
N LEU A 103 2.20 -22.32 -3.77
CA LEU A 103 1.30 -23.12 -2.93
C LEU A 103 -0.10 -23.29 -3.54
N GLY A 104 -0.44 -22.55 -4.59
CA GLY A 104 -1.78 -22.51 -5.16
C GLY A 104 -2.83 -21.94 -4.19
N ARG A 105 -2.41 -21.07 -3.27
CA ARG A 105 -3.26 -20.47 -2.23
C ARG A 105 -3.20 -18.95 -2.29
N PRO A 106 -4.32 -18.23 -2.14
CA PRO A 106 -4.30 -16.77 -2.06
C PRO A 106 -3.42 -16.28 -0.90
N ALA A 107 -2.73 -15.14 -1.09
CA ALA A 107 -1.80 -14.58 -0.12
C ALA A 107 -2.43 -14.39 1.27
N PHE A 108 -3.70 -14.01 1.34
CA PHE A 108 -4.45 -13.79 2.59
C PHE A 108 -4.83 -15.08 3.35
N ILE A 109 -4.56 -16.27 2.83
CA ILE A 109 -4.76 -17.55 3.54
C ILE A 109 -3.41 -18.21 3.87
N LEU A 110 -2.29 -17.57 3.50
CA LEU A 110 -0.96 -18.09 3.84
C LEU A 110 -0.72 -18.07 5.35
N CYS A 111 -1.25 -17.06 6.02
CA CYS A 111 -1.25 -16.93 7.47
C CYS A 111 -2.63 -17.33 7.97
N CYS A 112 -2.76 -18.52 8.55
CA CYS A 112 -4.01 -19.03 9.11
C CYS A 112 -3.70 -19.98 10.27
N GLU A 113 -4.20 -19.67 11.46
CA GLU A 113 -4.12 -20.59 12.60
C GLU A 113 -5.41 -21.41 12.73
N PRO A 114 -5.33 -22.76 12.74
CA PRO A 114 -6.49 -23.60 13.00
C PRO A 114 -7.12 -23.23 14.35
N ALA A 115 -8.46 -23.14 14.39
CA ALA A 115 -9.19 -22.72 15.59
C ALA A 115 -8.87 -23.54 16.87
N LYS A 116 -8.38 -24.78 16.70
CA LYS A 116 -7.96 -25.66 17.80
C LYS A 116 -6.63 -25.25 18.46
N ILE A 117 -5.85 -24.34 17.85
CA ILE A 117 -4.49 -23.93 18.27
C ILE A 117 -4.46 -22.46 18.74
N ALA A 118 -5.53 -21.69 18.52
CA ALA A 118 -5.66 -20.31 18.99
C ALA A 118 -5.92 -20.25 20.50
N ILE A 119 -4.91 -20.59 21.31
CA ILE A 119 -5.07 -20.87 22.74
C ILE A 119 -5.10 -19.59 23.58
N ASN A 120 -4.48 -18.47 23.14
CA ASN A 120 -4.41 -17.22 23.91
C ASN A 120 -4.68 -15.99 23.03
N LYS A 121 -5.78 -15.27 23.27
CA LYS A 121 -6.04 -13.95 22.71
C LYS A 121 -5.76 -12.88 23.76
N THR A 122 -5.18 -11.77 23.34
CA THR A 122 -4.95 -10.60 24.18
C THR A 122 -6.24 -9.80 24.28
N PHE A 123 -6.80 -9.73 25.49
CA PHE A 123 -7.97 -8.91 25.78
C PHE A 123 -7.58 -7.47 26.11
N ILE A 124 -8.25 -6.51 25.49
CA ILE A 124 -8.11 -5.07 25.74
C ILE A 124 -9.45 -4.54 26.24
N ASP A 125 -9.47 -4.15 27.51
CA ASP A 125 -10.64 -3.51 28.09
C ASP A 125 -10.63 -2.01 27.83
N MET A 126 -11.67 -1.50 27.16
CA MET A 126 -11.91 -0.09 26.86
C MET A 126 -13.15 0.47 27.57
N THR A 127 -13.70 -0.25 28.56
CA THR A 127 -14.96 0.12 29.24
C THR A 127 -14.87 1.49 29.90
N TYR A 128 -13.73 1.77 30.56
CA TYR A 128 -13.48 3.06 31.20
C TYR A 128 -13.54 4.25 30.22
N LEU A 129 -13.19 4.06 28.95
CA LEU A 129 -13.28 5.13 27.94
C LEU A 129 -14.74 5.44 27.59
N VAL A 130 -15.56 4.40 27.40
CA VAL A 130 -16.98 4.56 27.11
C VAL A 130 -17.70 5.20 28.31
N ASP A 131 -17.37 4.78 29.53
CA ASP A 131 -17.88 5.40 30.76
C ASP A 131 -17.45 6.87 30.88
N THR A 132 -16.19 7.17 30.55
CA THR A 132 -15.68 8.55 30.52
C THR A 132 -16.44 9.39 29.51
N ALA A 133 -16.68 8.88 28.30
CA ALA A 133 -17.48 9.57 27.28
C ALA A 133 -18.92 9.83 27.76
N ALA A 134 -19.56 8.83 28.39
CA ALA A 134 -20.89 8.97 28.95
C ALA A 134 -20.94 10.08 30.02
N ASN A 135 -19.94 10.15 30.89
CA ASN A 135 -19.81 11.18 31.90
C ASN A 135 -19.60 12.58 31.29
N VAL A 136 -18.73 12.70 30.27
CA VAL A 136 -18.49 13.98 29.59
C VAL A 136 -19.77 14.49 28.92
N PHE A 137 -20.55 13.63 28.25
CA PHE A 137 -21.79 14.03 27.57
C PHE A 137 -22.97 14.32 28.50
N GLN A 138 -22.86 13.99 29.79
CA GLN A 138 -23.83 14.35 30.83
C GLN A 138 -23.53 15.69 31.50
N ARG A 139 -22.26 16.12 31.51
CA ARG A 139 -21.87 17.43 32.04
C ARG A 139 -22.49 18.52 31.19
N GLN A 140 -22.99 19.58 31.83
CA GLN A 140 -23.35 20.77 31.09
C GLN A 140 -22.10 21.35 30.43
N PRO A 141 -22.20 21.90 29.20
CA PRO A 141 -21.06 22.46 28.51
C PRO A 141 -20.42 23.53 29.39
N ASN A 142 -19.12 23.40 29.67
CA ASN A 142 -18.36 24.47 30.31
C ASN A 142 -18.46 25.69 29.39
N ASN A 143 -19.24 26.69 29.81
CA ASN A 143 -19.22 28.01 29.19
C ASN A 143 -17.90 28.66 29.55
N ASN A 144 -16.82 28.29 28.84
CA ASN A 144 -15.61 29.09 28.84
C ASN A 144 -16.03 30.47 28.31
N PHE A 145 -16.11 31.44 29.21
CA PHE A 145 -16.39 32.84 28.91
C PHE A 145 -15.22 33.39 28.08
N ARG A 146 -15.25 33.14 26.76
CA ARG A 146 -14.41 33.87 25.81
C ARG A 146 -15.12 35.16 25.43
N PRO A 147 -14.40 36.28 25.29
CA PRO A 147 -14.97 37.52 24.76
C PRO A 147 -15.35 37.41 23.28
N PHE A 148 -14.91 36.37 22.57
CA PHE A 148 -15.29 36.10 21.18
C PHE A 148 -16.64 35.40 21.07
N GLN A 149 -17.57 36.03 20.36
CA GLN A 149 -18.85 35.47 19.99
C GLN A 149 -18.69 34.62 18.72
N TYR A 150 -18.99 33.32 18.80
CA TYR A 150 -19.17 32.46 17.63
C TYR A 150 -20.61 32.63 17.11
N GLN A 151 -20.78 32.63 15.79
CA GLN A 151 -22.09 32.83 15.17
C GLN A 151 -22.83 31.52 14.91
N ASN A 152 -22.08 30.43 14.74
CA ASN A 152 -22.62 29.09 14.51
C ASN A 152 -21.71 28.01 15.12
N SER A 153 -22.17 26.76 15.04
CA SER A 153 -21.48 25.60 15.62
C SER A 153 -20.18 25.23 14.90
N LEU A 154 -20.08 25.48 13.60
CA LEU A 154 -18.87 25.20 12.84
C LEU A 154 -17.72 26.12 13.25
N GLU A 155 -18.01 27.39 13.52
CA GLU A 155 -17.04 28.34 14.07
C GLU A 155 -16.61 27.97 15.49
N LYS A 156 -17.56 27.52 16.32
CA LYS A 156 -17.23 27.05 17.68
C LYS A 156 -16.27 25.85 17.62
N LEU A 157 -16.55 24.88 16.75
CA LEU A 157 -15.70 23.71 16.54
C LEU A 157 -14.31 24.09 15.99
N ALA A 158 -14.24 25.10 15.13
CA ALA A 158 -12.95 25.64 14.67
C ALA A 158 -12.11 26.19 15.82
N LEU A 159 -12.70 26.97 16.73
CA LEU A 159 -12.02 27.47 17.93
C LEU A 159 -11.60 26.34 18.87
N THR A 160 -12.45 25.32 19.05
CA THR A 160 -12.11 24.14 19.86
C THR A 160 -10.94 23.38 19.25
N LEU A 161 -10.91 23.20 17.93
CA LEU A 161 -9.80 22.51 17.26
C LEU A 161 -8.49 23.33 17.35
N ASP A 162 -8.58 24.66 17.27
CA ASP A 162 -7.44 25.54 17.52
C ASP A 162 -6.90 25.34 18.94
N ASP A 163 -7.77 25.35 19.95
CA ASP A 163 -7.39 25.15 21.34
C ASP A 163 -6.73 23.78 21.57
N MET A 164 -7.28 22.73 20.95
CA MET A 164 -6.73 21.37 21.00
C MET A 164 -5.36 21.23 20.32
N ARG A 165 -4.98 22.19 19.47
CA ARG A 165 -3.69 22.21 18.77
C ARG A 165 -2.70 23.20 19.38
N LEU A 166 -3.11 23.97 20.40
CA LEU A 166 -2.20 24.86 21.12
C LEU A 166 -1.18 24.02 21.89
N LYS A 167 0.10 24.34 21.70
CA LYS A 167 1.21 23.72 22.41
C LYS A 167 1.85 24.70 23.37
N ALA A 168 2.35 24.21 24.50
CA ALA A 168 3.19 25.03 25.34
C ALA A 168 4.51 25.38 24.61
N PRO A 169 5.11 26.55 24.85
CA PRO A 169 6.31 27.00 24.12
C PRO A 169 7.51 26.03 24.17
N ASP A 170 7.64 25.26 25.26
CA ASP A 170 8.76 24.34 25.51
C ASP A 170 8.47 22.88 25.12
N GLU A 171 7.28 22.60 24.60
CA GLU A 171 6.81 21.25 24.32
C GLU A 171 7.39 20.73 23.00
N ARG A 172 8.34 19.80 23.11
CA ARG A 172 8.99 19.18 21.95
C ARG A 172 8.21 17.95 21.51
N MET A 173 8.02 17.81 20.20
CA MET A 173 7.45 16.60 19.62
C MET A 173 8.34 15.38 19.91
N LEU A 174 7.73 14.37 20.53
CA LEU A 174 8.34 13.09 20.84
C LEU A 174 8.27 12.18 19.61
N LYS A 175 9.43 11.69 19.16
CA LYS A 175 9.52 10.70 18.08
C LYS A 175 9.47 9.30 18.69
N ILE A 176 8.38 8.58 18.41
CA ILE A 176 8.24 7.18 18.82
C ILE A 176 9.10 6.31 17.89
N ARG A 177 9.92 5.44 18.47
CA ARG A 177 10.81 4.52 17.73
C ARG A 177 10.30 3.09 17.70
N LYS A 178 9.48 2.70 18.67
CA LYS A 178 8.89 1.37 18.80
C LYS A 178 7.39 1.51 19.01
N MET A 179 6.60 0.72 18.28
CA MET A 179 5.15 0.62 18.45
C MET A 179 4.81 -0.78 18.94
N GLY A 180 4.52 -0.92 20.24
CA GLY A 180 4.04 -2.16 20.85
C GLY A 180 2.60 -2.02 21.37
N LYS A 181 2.25 -2.87 22.32
CA LYS A 181 0.92 -2.89 22.95
C LYS A 181 0.62 -1.58 23.67
N ASP A 182 1.53 -1.14 24.53
CA ASP A 182 1.29 -0.01 25.42
C ASP A 182 1.21 1.30 24.65
N GLU A 183 2.07 1.49 23.64
CA GLU A 183 2.01 2.66 22.76
C GLU A 183 0.71 2.68 21.93
N SER A 184 0.27 1.51 21.44
CA SER A 184 -0.98 1.40 20.69
C SER A 184 -2.19 1.77 21.55
N ILE A 185 -2.26 1.24 22.78
CA ILE A 185 -3.34 1.53 23.72
C ILE A 185 -3.34 3.03 24.07
N PHE A 186 -2.17 3.59 24.42
CA PHE A 186 -2.04 5.01 24.75
C PHE A 186 -2.52 5.91 23.59
N ILE A 187 -2.14 5.60 22.35
CA ILE A 187 -2.58 6.37 21.18
C ILE A 187 -4.10 6.26 21.00
N TRP A 188 -4.68 5.07 21.16
CA TRP A 188 -6.14 4.88 21.06
C TRP A 188 -6.90 5.64 22.14
N GLU A 189 -6.42 5.59 23.39
CA GLU A 189 -6.99 6.33 24.51
C GLU A 189 -7.04 7.84 24.23
N GLN A 190 -5.89 8.43 23.90
CA GLN A 190 -5.78 9.85 23.61
C GLN A 190 -6.67 10.24 22.43
N SER A 191 -6.64 9.46 21.36
CA SER A 191 -7.45 9.69 20.16
C SER A 191 -8.95 9.67 20.45
N PHE A 192 -9.40 8.68 21.23
CA PHE A 192 -10.81 8.53 21.60
C PHE A 192 -11.26 9.69 22.50
N LEU A 193 -10.50 10.02 23.54
CA LEU A 193 -10.84 11.09 24.48
C LEU A 193 -10.87 12.46 23.79
N ARG A 194 -9.94 12.73 22.86
CA ARG A 194 -9.98 13.96 22.05
C ARG A 194 -11.22 14.05 21.18
N ALA A 195 -11.60 12.96 20.53
CA ALA A 195 -12.84 12.93 19.75
C ALA A 195 -14.05 13.20 20.66
N VAL A 196 -14.11 12.60 21.85
CA VAL A 196 -15.16 12.84 22.85
C VAL A 196 -15.24 14.32 23.23
N GLU A 197 -14.12 14.94 23.60
CA GLU A 197 -14.05 16.36 23.96
C GLU A 197 -14.50 17.27 22.81
N TRP A 198 -14.09 16.94 21.59
CA TRP A 198 -14.46 17.70 20.40
C TRP A 198 -15.96 17.59 20.14
N PHE A 199 -16.53 16.39 20.18
CA PHE A 199 -17.98 16.19 20.05
C PHE A 199 -18.77 16.88 21.17
N ALA A 200 -18.27 16.88 22.41
CA ALA A 200 -18.90 17.56 23.52
C ALA A 200 -18.95 19.10 23.34
N SER A 201 -18.09 19.66 22.49
CA SER A 201 -18.13 21.08 22.15
C SER A 201 -19.25 21.43 21.14
N PHE A 202 -19.79 20.44 20.41
CA PHE A 202 -20.75 20.62 19.32
C PHE A 202 -22.20 20.84 19.85
N PRO A 203 -22.78 22.06 19.73
CA PRO A 203 -24.05 22.38 20.40
C PRO A 203 -25.26 21.54 19.97
N GLU A 204 -25.39 21.22 18.69
CA GLU A 204 -26.50 20.46 18.12
C GLU A 204 -26.40 18.98 18.51
N PHE A 205 -25.18 18.45 18.59
CA PHE A 205 -24.91 17.10 19.09
C PHE A 205 -25.30 16.96 20.56
N ASN A 206 -25.02 17.97 21.38
CA ASN A 206 -25.37 17.94 22.81
C ASN A 206 -26.88 17.85 23.09
N LYS A 207 -27.73 18.26 22.12
CA LYS A 207 -29.19 18.14 22.20
C LYS A 207 -29.70 16.71 21.95
N LEU A 208 -28.84 15.82 21.44
CA LEU A 208 -29.21 14.43 21.18
C LEU A 208 -29.33 13.61 22.46
N LYS A 209 -30.09 12.51 22.39
CA LYS A 209 -30.20 11.54 23.48
C LYS A 209 -28.85 10.89 23.76
N ASN A 210 -28.54 10.62 25.03
CA ASN A 210 -27.23 10.11 25.45
C ASN A 210 -26.80 8.82 24.72
N TYR A 211 -27.72 7.88 24.51
CA TYR A 211 -27.38 6.65 23.77
C TYR A 211 -26.96 6.95 22.32
N ILE A 212 -27.60 7.91 21.64
CA ILE A 212 -27.22 8.31 20.27
C ILE A 212 -25.83 8.94 20.27
N LYS A 213 -25.53 9.80 21.26
CA LYS A 213 -24.20 10.44 21.39
C LYS A 213 -23.09 9.39 21.53
N LEU A 214 -23.33 8.35 22.34
CA LEU A 214 -22.38 7.26 22.55
C LEU A 214 -22.19 6.40 21.29
N GLU A 215 -23.27 6.01 20.60
CA GLU A 215 -23.17 5.26 19.34
C GLU A 215 -22.38 6.04 18.27
N ILE A 216 -22.63 7.34 18.13
CA ILE A 216 -21.92 8.19 17.16
C ILE A 216 -20.42 8.20 17.47
N VAL A 217 -20.02 8.47 18.71
CA VAL A 217 -18.59 8.59 19.06
C VAL A 217 -17.86 7.26 18.96
N LYS A 218 -18.46 6.15 19.40
CA LYS A 218 -17.89 4.81 19.23
C LYS A 218 -17.62 4.46 17.77
N ALA A 219 -18.49 4.89 16.86
CA ALA A 219 -18.28 4.70 15.42
C ALA A 219 -17.29 5.71 14.81
N ALA A 220 -17.38 6.98 15.21
CA ALA A 220 -16.75 8.09 14.49
C ALA A 220 -15.28 8.34 14.82
N TRP A 221 -14.82 7.97 16.02
CA TRP A 221 -13.53 8.43 16.55
C TRP A 221 -12.32 8.05 15.69
N ILE A 222 -12.32 6.87 15.06
CA ILE A 222 -11.21 6.42 14.18
C ILE A 222 -11.13 7.30 12.94
N GLY A 223 -12.27 7.56 12.29
CA GLY A 223 -12.31 8.40 11.09
C GLY A 223 -11.95 9.86 11.39
N TRP A 224 -12.44 10.37 12.52
CA TRP A 224 -12.08 11.68 13.05
C TRP A 224 -10.56 11.80 13.25
N THR A 225 -9.98 10.87 14.03
CA THR A 225 -8.55 10.86 14.37
C THR A 225 -7.67 10.80 13.13
N ARG A 226 -8.04 9.96 12.15
CA ARG A 226 -7.29 9.83 10.90
C ARG A 226 -7.20 11.13 10.13
N LEU A 227 -8.34 11.78 9.87
CA LEU A 227 -8.33 13.04 9.15
C LEU A 227 -7.61 14.12 9.95
N GLU A 228 -7.86 14.21 11.26
CA GLU A 228 -7.24 15.21 12.12
C GLU A 228 -5.70 15.10 12.09
N LYS A 229 -5.15 13.89 12.28
CA LYS A 229 -3.70 13.65 12.28
C LYS A 229 -3.05 13.81 10.92
N LEU A 230 -3.73 13.44 9.84
CA LEU A 230 -3.26 13.72 8.48
C LEU A 230 -3.24 15.23 8.20
N ALA A 231 -4.26 15.97 8.65
CA ALA A 231 -4.32 17.42 8.51
C ALA A 231 -3.26 18.13 9.36
N GLU A 232 -3.05 17.68 10.60
CA GLU A 232 -1.98 18.18 11.47
C GLU A 232 -0.60 17.92 10.86
N THR A 233 -0.38 16.73 10.30
CA THR A 233 0.85 16.40 9.57
C THR A 233 1.04 17.34 8.37
N ALA A 234 -0.01 17.59 7.58
CA ALA A 234 0.02 18.51 6.45
C ALA A 234 0.36 19.95 6.89
N ASP A 235 -0.19 20.42 8.01
CA ASP A 235 0.12 21.72 8.59
C ASP A 235 1.60 21.85 8.96
N TYR A 236 2.17 20.85 9.62
CA TYR A 236 3.59 20.87 9.97
C TYR A 236 4.52 20.78 8.74
N ARG A 237 4.13 20.04 7.69
CA ARG A 237 4.88 19.99 6.44
C ARG A 237 4.87 21.34 5.71
N ARG A 238 3.72 22.02 5.67
CA ARG A 238 3.63 23.40 5.16
C ARG A 238 4.56 24.36 5.90
N LYS A 239 4.71 24.17 7.21
CA LYS A 239 5.60 24.96 8.06
C LYS A 239 7.07 24.50 8.03
N HIS A 240 7.40 23.48 7.24
CA HIS A 240 8.72 22.86 7.15
C HIS A 240 9.27 22.34 8.50
N VAL A 241 8.38 21.95 9.41
CA VAL A 241 8.75 21.41 10.74
C VAL A 241 8.93 19.89 10.71
N LEU A 242 8.11 19.18 9.93
CA LEU A 242 8.17 17.73 9.77
C LEU A 242 8.78 17.33 8.43
N ALA A 243 9.57 16.25 8.44
CA ALA A 243 10.10 15.62 7.23
C ALA A 243 9.04 14.75 6.52
N ASP A 244 9.28 14.41 5.25
CA ASP A 244 8.29 13.75 4.38
C ASP A 244 7.80 12.37 4.87
N LYS A 245 8.63 11.64 5.62
CA LYS A 245 8.30 10.31 6.16
C LYS A 245 7.79 10.35 7.61
N VAL A 246 7.67 11.53 8.18
CA VAL A 246 7.21 11.72 9.57
C VAL A 246 5.74 12.12 9.58
N TYR A 247 4.98 11.48 10.46
CA TYR A 247 3.53 11.68 10.60
C TYR A 247 3.16 11.84 12.07
N MET A 248 2.19 12.70 12.35
CA MET A 248 1.60 12.84 13.68
C MET A 248 0.72 11.62 13.99
N LEU A 249 0.79 11.14 15.25
CA LEU A 249 -0.03 10.03 15.74
C LEU A 249 -0.85 10.42 16.98
N GLY A 250 -0.22 11.13 17.91
CA GLY A 250 -0.87 11.75 19.08
C GLY A 250 -0.65 13.25 19.08
N ASP A 251 -0.85 13.89 20.23
CA ASP A 251 -0.84 15.36 20.38
C ASP A 251 0.57 15.90 20.18
N ASP A 252 1.53 15.25 20.83
CA ASP A 252 2.94 15.59 20.77
C ASP A 252 3.80 14.42 20.32
N THR A 253 3.19 13.39 19.75
CA THR A 253 3.90 12.20 19.29
C THR A 253 3.84 12.06 17.78
N CYS A 254 4.99 11.78 17.18
CA CYS A 254 5.13 11.52 15.76
C CYS A 254 5.91 10.23 15.50
N LEU A 255 5.67 9.64 14.33
CA LEU A 255 6.28 8.41 13.86
C LEU A 255 7.01 8.66 12.55
N ASP A 256 8.24 8.16 12.45
CA ASP A 256 8.99 8.10 11.19
C ASP A 256 8.82 6.70 10.58
N PHE A 257 8.13 6.60 9.45
CA PHE A 257 7.91 5.32 8.78
C PHE A 257 9.22 4.66 8.29
N GLY A 258 10.30 5.42 8.14
CA GLY A 258 11.57 4.89 7.63
C GLY A 258 12.47 4.21 8.67
N SER A 259 12.21 4.39 9.97
CA SER A 259 13.17 4.00 11.02
C SER A 259 12.53 3.45 12.30
N PHE A 260 11.34 2.85 12.21
CA PHE A 260 10.61 2.41 13.39
C PHE A 260 10.40 0.89 13.44
N GLU A 261 10.27 0.38 14.66
CA GLU A 261 10.11 -1.05 14.97
C GLU A 261 8.67 -1.33 15.41
N PHE A 262 8.02 -2.30 14.79
CA PHE A 262 6.72 -2.82 15.24
C PHE A 262 6.92 -4.07 16.10
N ASP A 263 6.37 -4.02 17.31
CA ASP A 263 6.21 -5.20 18.14
C ASP A 263 4.76 -5.66 18.07
N LEU A 264 4.52 -6.69 17.27
CA LEU A 264 3.21 -7.32 17.13
C LEU A 264 3.10 -8.64 17.89
N THR A 265 4.13 -9.03 18.65
CA THR A 265 4.14 -10.34 19.34
C THR A 265 3.01 -10.48 20.36
N TRP A 266 2.46 -9.35 20.83
CA TRP A 266 1.32 -9.29 21.72
C TRP A 266 -0.02 -9.59 21.04
N CYS A 267 -0.09 -9.55 19.70
CA CYS A 267 -1.32 -9.72 18.93
C CYS A 267 -1.22 -10.72 17.78
N THR A 268 -0.05 -11.26 17.46
CA THR A 268 0.10 -12.23 16.38
C THR A 268 1.38 -13.04 16.54
N ASN A 269 1.36 -14.27 16.00
CA ASN A 269 2.54 -15.13 15.92
C ASN A 269 3.31 -14.95 14.60
N TYR A 270 2.77 -14.14 13.68
CA TYR A 270 3.35 -13.94 12.36
C TYR A 270 4.31 -12.75 12.37
N THR A 271 5.36 -12.84 11.56
CA THR A 271 6.29 -11.72 11.34
C THR A 271 5.64 -10.59 10.53
N MET A 272 6.21 -9.39 10.58
CA MET A 272 5.76 -8.25 9.76
C MET A 272 5.71 -8.59 8.25
N GLU A 273 6.70 -9.33 7.74
CA GLU A 273 6.76 -9.77 6.35
C GLU A 273 5.59 -10.70 6.00
N GLN A 274 5.25 -11.62 6.89
CA GLN A 274 4.10 -12.53 6.69
C GLN A 274 2.75 -11.80 6.78
N LEU A 275 2.71 -10.65 7.45
CA LEU A 275 1.51 -9.83 7.62
C LEU A 275 1.38 -8.74 6.57
N GLU A 276 2.23 -8.72 5.54
CA GLU A 276 2.26 -7.70 4.49
C GLU A 276 0.87 -7.46 3.87
N PHE A 277 0.09 -8.51 3.62
CA PHE A 277 -1.29 -8.38 3.12
C PHE A 277 -2.20 -7.60 4.07
N TYR A 278 -2.09 -7.84 5.38
CA TYR A 278 -2.97 -7.28 6.41
C TYR A 278 -2.56 -5.87 6.84
N ILE A 279 -1.25 -5.62 6.92
CA ILE A 279 -0.68 -4.34 7.36
C ILE A 279 -0.54 -3.37 6.16
N SER A 280 -0.40 -3.93 4.95
CA SER A 280 -0.44 -3.29 3.62
C SER A 280 0.64 -2.21 3.40
N PRO A 281 1.60 -2.40 2.47
CA PRO A 281 2.50 -1.32 2.03
C PRO A 281 1.77 -0.14 1.37
N GLN A 282 0.56 -0.38 0.82
CA GLN A 282 -0.28 0.66 0.22
C GLN A 282 -0.74 1.70 1.25
N LEU A 283 -0.64 1.40 2.54
CA LEU A 283 -1.00 2.29 3.63
C LEU A 283 -0.18 3.57 3.65
N GLU A 284 1.14 3.42 3.46
CA GLU A 284 2.07 4.55 3.43
C GLU A 284 1.79 5.43 2.21
N GLN A 285 1.57 4.80 1.05
CA GLN A 285 1.25 5.51 -0.18
C GLN A 285 -0.07 6.29 -0.08
N TYR A 286 -1.10 5.69 0.53
CA TYR A 286 -2.38 6.34 0.74
C TYR A 286 -2.27 7.54 1.70
N CYS A 287 -1.64 7.34 2.86
CA CYS A 287 -1.38 8.42 3.82
C CYS A 287 -0.57 9.55 3.17
N GLN A 288 0.45 9.22 2.38
CA GLN A 288 1.26 10.19 1.66
C GLN A 288 0.43 11.02 0.67
N GLN A 289 -0.40 10.37 -0.14
CA GLN A 289 -1.27 11.07 -1.09
C GLN A 289 -2.26 11.99 -0.38
N CYS A 290 -2.87 11.55 0.71
CA CYS A 290 -3.83 12.38 1.44
C CYS A 290 -3.18 13.55 2.15
N VAL A 291 -1.98 13.37 2.72
CA VAL A 291 -1.22 14.51 3.25
C VAL A 291 -0.88 15.49 2.13
N GLN A 292 -0.46 15.02 0.96
CA GLN A 292 -0.17 15.89 -0.18
C GLN A 292 -1.41 16.68 -0.62
N ASP A 293 -2.55 16.02 -0.76
CA ASP A 293 -3.82 16.68 -1.11
C ASP A 293 -4.24 17.72 -0.05
N LEU A 294 -4.00 17.43 1.23
CA LEU A 294 -4.27 18.37 2.34
C LEU A 294 -3.28 19.53 2.38
N VAL A 295 -2.00 19.30 2.06
CA VAL A 295 -0.96 20.34 1.90
C VAL A 295 -1.40 21.34 0.84
N GLU A 296 -1.81 20.83 -0.33
CA GLU A 296 -2.26 21.63 -1.47
C GLU A 296 -3.60 22.35 -1.22
N LEU A 297 -4.56 21.68 -0.57
CA LEU A 297 -5.87 22.27 -0.29
C LEU A 297 -5.78 23.43 0.71
N ALA A 298 -4.90 23.31 1.69
CA ALA A 298 -4.77 24.22 2.83
C ALA A 298 -6.14 24.60 3.43
N PRO A 299 -6.86 23.62 4.01
CA PRO A 299 -8.17 23.88 4.59
C PRO A 299 -8.04 24.84 5.78
N THR A 300 -8.97 25.77 5.91
CA THR A 300 -9.15 26.52 7.17
C THR A 300 -9.69 25.59 8.24
N ASN A 301 -9.59 25.97 9.53
CA ASN A 301 -10.18 25.14 10.59
C ASN A 301 -11.70 24.97 10.45
N ILE A 302 -12.40 25.95 9.86
CA ILE A 302 -13.83 25.84 9.57
C ILE A 302 -14.08 24.75 8.52
N GLU A 303 -13.30 24.77 7.43
CA GLU A 303 -13.36 23.76 6.37
C GLU A 303 -12.96 22.37 6.88
N LEU A 304 -11.89 22.28 7.68
CA LEU A 304 -11.41 21.04 8.28
C LEU A 304 -12.45 20.45 9.25
N ASN A 305 -13.08 21.27 10.09
CA ASN A 305 -14.16 20.80 10.96
C ASN A 305 -15.37 20.31 10.18
N TYR A 306 -15.71 20.95 9.06
CA TYR A 306 -16.74 20.43 8.17
C TYR A 306 -16.35 19.06 7.60
N MET A 307 -15.10 18.91 7.15
CA MET A 307 -14.58 17.63 6.66
C MET A 307 -14.61 16.53 7.74
N LEU A 308 -14.21 16.86 8.98
CA LEU A 308 -14.27 15.97 10.14
C LEU A 308 -15.70 15.52 10.44
N LEU A 309 -16.64 16.48 10.52
CA LEU A 309 -18.06 16.19 10.72
C LEU A 309 -18.61 15.28 9.62
N GLN A 310 -18.27 15.53 8.36
CA GLN A 310 -18.72 14.71 7.23
C GLN A 310 -18.23 13.26 7.36
N ILE A 311 -16.93 13.01 7.53
CA ILE A 311 -16.42 11.62 7.68
C ILE A 311 -17.03 10.95 8.90
N SER A 312 -17.04 11.64 10.04
CA SER A 312 -17.49 11.09 11.31
C SER A 312 -18.97 10.72 11.30
N LEU A 313 -19.84 11.65 10.90
CA LEU A 313 -21.28 11.46 10.94
C LEU A 313 -21.77 10.56 9.81
N TYR A 314 -21.16 10.63 8.62
CA TYR A 314 -21.48 9.72 7.52
C TYR A 314 -21.15 8.27 7.91
N HIS A 315 -19.96 8.04 8.47
CA HIS A 315 -19.56 6.71 8.92
C HIS A 315 -20.46 6.20 10.06
N ALA A 316 -20.72 7.00 11.08
CA ALA A 316 -21.58 6.63 12.19
C ALA A 316 -23.03 6.33 11.75
N GLY A 317 -23.60 7.15 10.87
CA GLY A 317 -24.94 6.95 10.34
C GLY A 317 -25.08 5.64 9.56
N ASN A 318 -24.13 5.37 8.65
CA ASN A 318 -24.13 4.13 7.85
C ASN A 318 -23.91 2.88 8.69
N LYS A 319 -23.18 2.99 9.79
CA LYS A 319 -22.87 1.87 10.67
C LYS A 319 -24.03 1.53 11.60
N CYS A 320 -24.52 2.52 12.36
CA CYS A 320 -25.50 2.31 13.41
C CYS A 320 -26.95 2.28 12.89
N GLN A 321 -27.22 2.88 11.72
CA GLN A 321 -28.54 2.94 11.09
C GLN A 321 -29.63 3.57 11.99
N GLY A 322 -30.90 3.52 11.55
CA GLY A 322 -32.06 3.93 12.33
C GLY A 322 -31.98 5.36 12.90
N LYS A 323 -32.25 5.52 14.20
CA LYS A 323 -32.26 6.84 14.87
C LYS A 323 -30.90 7.54 14.88
N VAL A 324 -29.80 6.78 14.79
CA VAL A 324 -28.46 7.36 14.70
C VAL A 324 -28.24 7.95 13.31
N LEU A 325 -28.64 7.26 12.25
CA LEU A 325 -28.61 7.77 10.88
C LEU A 325 -29.42 9.07 10.74
N GLU A 326 -30.68 9.07 11.20
CA GLU A 326 -31.53 10.26 11.16
C GLU A 326 -30.92 11.46 11.90
N ALA A 327 -30.25 11.23 13.03
CA ALA A 327 -29.56 12.26 13.78
C ALA A 327 -28.33 12.78 13.02
N CYS A 328 -27.52 11.88 12.44
CA CYS A 328 -26.34 12.22 11.67
C CYS A 328 -26.69 13.04 10.42
N GLU A 329 -27.72 12.65 9.67
CA GLU A 329 -28.19 13.38 8.48
C GLU A 329 -28.64 14.82 8.82
N LYS A 330 -29.41 14.97 9.91
CA LYS A 330 -29.83 16.31 10.38
C LYS A 330 -28.64 17.17 10.76
N LEU A 331 -27.69 16.62 11.51
CA LEU A 331 -26.47 17.32 11.89
C LEU A 331 -25.66 17.72 10.64
N MET A 332 -25.43 16.80 9.70
CA MET A 332 -24.70 17.07 8.46
C MET A 332 -25.37 18.17 7.61
N GLN A 333 -26.70 18.16 7.50
CA GLN A 333 -27.45 19.19 6.78
C GLN A 333 -27.23 20.57 7.42
N THR A 334 -27.37 20.68 8.74
CA THR A 334 -27.13 21.94 9.46
C THR A 334 -25.71 22.46 9.23
N GLN A 335 -24.71 21.58 9.22
CA GLN A 335 -23.32 21.99 9.00
C GLN A 335 -23.03 22.36 7.54
N ALA A 336 -23.76 21.81 6.57
CA ALA A 336 -23.68 22.24 5.17
C ALA A 336 -24.20 23.68 5.01
N ASP A 337 -25.29 24.04 5.70
CA ASP A 337 -25.83 25.40 5.71
C ASP A 337 -24.84 26.39 6.35
N HIS A 338 -24.21 26.02 7.47
CA HIS A 338 -23.16 26.84 8.10
C HIS A 338 -21.92 27.01 7.22
N LEU A 339 -21.50 25.97 6.50
CA LEU A 339 -20.40 26.08 5.54
C LEU A 339 -20.76 27.02 4.39
N HIS A 340 -22.00 26.93 3.88
CA HIS A 340 -22.48 27.82 2.83
C HIS A 340 -22.44 29.28 3.28
N ASP A 341 -22.98 29.57 4.47
CA ASP A 341 -22.93 30.89 5.09
C ASP A 341 -21.48 31.42 5.25
N TYR A 342 -20.56 30.57 5.71
CA TYR A 342 -19.14 30.91 5.80
C TYR A 342 -18.55 31.36 4.45
N TYR A 343 -18.84 30.64 3.36
CA TYR A 343 -18.31 31.00 2.04
C TYR A 343 -18.98 32.24 1.45
N VAL A 344 -20.31 32.31 1.48
CA VAL A 344 -21.07 33.37 0.83
C VAL A 344 -20.98 34.68 1.61
N ASN A 345 -21.23 34.65 2.92
CA ASN A 345 -21.38 35.85 3.72
C ASN A 345 -20.06 36.30 4.35
N LYS A 346 -19.27 35.37 4.90
CA LYS A 346 -18.01 35.72 5.61
C LYS A 346 -16.81 35.85 4.67
N LYS A 347 -16.58 34.88 3.80
CA LYS A 347 -15.49 34.91 2.81
C LYS A 347 -15.80 35.73 1.57
N LYS A 348 -17.09 36.03 1.31
CA LYS A 348 -17.55 36.69 0.06
C LYS A 348 -17.11 35.95 -1.20
N GLN A 349 -17.11 34.61 -1.14
CA GLN A 349 -16.71 33.71 -2.21
C GLN A 349 -17.83 32.71 -2.53
N PRO A 350 -18.87 33.13 -3.28
CA PRO A 350 -20.03 32.28 -3.55
C PRO A 350 -19.72 31.09 -4.48
N TYR A 351 -18.66 31.17 -5.28
CA TYR A 351 -18.26 30.13 -6.22
C TYR A 351 -17.25 29.14 -5.60
N TYR A 352 -17.64 28.46 -4.53
CA TYR A 352 -16.76 27.56 -3.77
C TYR A 352 -16.95 26.06 -4.08
N SER A 353 -17.83 25.70 -5.03
CA SER A 353 -18.18 24.31 -5.36
C SER A 353 -16.96 23.46 -5.73
N VAL A 354 -16.00 24.03 -6.46
CA VAL A 354 -14.74 23.35 -6.81
C VAL A 354 -13.89 23.06 -5.56
N ARG A 355 -13.86 23.99 -4.60
CA ARG A 355 -13.13 23.79 -3.33
C ARG A 355 -13.83 22.74 -2.46
N LEU A 356 -15.16 22.75 -2.42
CA LEU A 356 -15.95 21.71 -1.76
C LEU A 356 -15.71 20.33 -2.39
N ALA A 357 -15.68 20.23 -3.72
CA ALA A 357 -15.38 18.98 -4.40
C ALA A 357 -14.00 18.42 -4.03
N LYS A 358 -12.99 19.29 -3.87
CA LYS A 358 -11.65 18.88 -3.38
C LYS A 358 -11.70 18.36 -1.94
N MET A 359 -12.40 19.06 -1.04
CA MET A 359 -12.60 18.61 0.35
C MET A 359 -13.25 17.22 0.39
N LEU A 360 -14.35 17.04 -0.33
CA LEU A 360 -15.08 15.76 -0.37
C LEU A 360 -14.29 14.64 -1.06
N LYS A 361 -13.43 14.96 -2.03
CA LYS A 361 -12.53 13.98 -2.65
C LYS A 361 -11.56 13.39 -1.62
N ILE A 362 -10.97 14.24 -0.77
CA ILE A 362 -10.07 13.80 0.31
C ILE A 362 -10.85 12.89 1.27
N ASN A 363 -12.05 13.32 1.70
CA ASN A 363 -12.90 12.53 2.60
C ASN A 363 -13.23 11.14 2.03
N LYS A 364 -13.63 11.07 0.76
CA LYS A 364 -13.90 9.79 0.07
C LYS A 364 -12.68 8.88 0.03
N GLY A 365 -11.49 9.45 -0.12
CA GLY A 365 -10.25 8.69 0.00
C GLY A 365 -10.15 8.04 1.38
N ILE A 366 -10.40 8.81 2.45
CA ILE A 366 -10.21 8.36 3.84
C ILE A 366 -11.21 7.27 4.17
N GLU A 367 -12.46 7.43 3.73
CA GLU A 367 -13.49 6.41 3.83
C GLU A 367 -13.11 5.12 3.09
N ALA A 368 -12.50 5.22 1.91
CA ALA A 368 -12.06 4.06 1.15
C ALA A 368 -10.91 3.30 1.86
N ASP A 369 -9.94 4.00 2.45
CA ASP A 369 -8.89 3.38 3.26
C ASP A 369 -9.47 2.72 4.52
N MET A 370 -10.38 3.40 5.22
CA MET A 370 -11.06 2.84 6.39
C MET A 370 -11.81 1.55 6.05
N ARG A 371 -12.55 1.54 4.93
CA ARG A 371 -13.26 0.34 4.46
C ARG A 371 -12.30 -0.79 4.13
N GLY A 372 -11.25 -0.53 3.35
CA GLY A 372 -10.26 -1.55 2.99
C GLY A 372 -9.53 -2.14 4.20
N ARG A 373 -9.27 -1.33 5.23
CA ARG A 373 -8.72 -1.83 6.50
C ARG A 373 -9.71 -2.68 7.28
N ALA A 374 -10.97 -2.29 7.30
CA ALA A 374 -11.99 -3.07 7.98
C ALA A 374 -12.16 -4.46 7.35
N GLU A 375 -12.20 -4.54 6.02
CA GLU A 375 -12.25 -5.81 5.27
C GLU A 375 -11.03 -6.69 5.60
N ARG A 376 -9.81 -6.11 5.60
CA ARG A 376 -8.59 -6.84 6.00
C ARG A 376 -8.61 -7.30 7.45
N ASN A 377 -9.07 -6.45 8.38
CA ASN A 377 -9.20 -6.81 9.78
C ASN A 377 -10.23 -7.91 10.00
N GLN A 378 -11.33 -7.91 9.25
CA GLN A 378 -12.32 -8.98 9.25
C GLN A 378 -11.68 -10.31 8.81
N LEU A 379 -10.94 -10.31 7.69
CA LEU A 379 -10.19 -11.50 7.23
C LEU A 379 -9.18 -11.96 8.28
N ALA A 380 -8.44 -11.03 8.89
CA ALA A 380 -7.44 -11.34 9.91
C ALA A 380 -8.06 -12.03 11.12
N ARG A 381 -9.27 -11.64 11.52
CA ARG A 381 -10.01 -12.29 12.60
C ARG A 381 -10.57 -13.65 12.18
N THR A 382 -11.15 -13.74 10.97
CA THR A 382 -11.68 -15.02 10.45
C THR A 382 -10.62 -16.11 10.39
N PHE A 383 -9.39 -15.76 10.03
CA PHE A 383 -8.27 -16.70 9.93
C PHE A 383 -7.37 -16.75 11.17
N ASN A 384 -7.80 -16.14 12.29
CA ASN A 384 -7.06 -16.08 13.56
C ASN A 384 -5.60 -15.56 13.40
N VAL A 385 -5.40 -14.62 12.47
CA VAL A 385 -4.11 -13.97 12.23
C VAL A 385 -3.83 -12.95 13.33
N LEU A 386 -4.85 -12.20 13.75
CA LEU A 386 -4.80 -11.29 14.88
C LEU A 386 -5.51 -11.89 16.10
N LYS A 387 -4.82 -11.87 17.23
CA LYS A 387 -5.22 -12.45 18.52
C LYS A 387 -5.58 -11.35 19.50
N ILE A 388 -6.47 -10.44 19.10
CA ILE A 388 -6.92 -9.33 19.94
C ILE A 388 -8.44 -9.44 20.11
N GLU A 389 -8.89 -9.24 21.33
CA GLU A 389 -10.31 -9.04 21.66
C GLU A 389 -10.46 -7.73 22.44
N PHE A 390 -11.61 -7.09 22.26
CA PHE A 390 -11.93 -5.80 22.89
C PHE A 390 -13.19 -5.95 23.73
N SER A 391 -13.29 -5.24 24.85
CA SER A 391 -14.57 -5.16 25.58
C SER A 391 -15.69 -4.48 24.77
N HIS A 392 -15.31 -3.59 23.85
CA HIS A 392 -16.21 -2.87 22.94
C HIS A 392 -15.75 -3.07 21.48
N PRO A 393 -16.01 -4.24 20.87
CA PRO A 393 -15.55 -4.55 19.52
C PRO A 393 -16.19 -3.62 18.47
N ASP A 394 -17.40 -3.13 18.73
CA ASP A 394 -18.08 -2.13 17.93
C ASP A 394 -17.31 -0.82 17.79
N MET A 395 -16.31 -0.52 18.63
CA MET A 395 -15.46 0.67 18.45
C MET A 395 -14.40 0.50 17.34
N PHE A 396 -14.08 -0.74 16.97
CA PHE A 396 -12.99 -1.09 16.04
C PHE A 396 -13.48 -1.78 14.76
N ASP A 397 -14.74 -2.24 14.77
CA ASP A 397 -15.36 -3.00 13.68
C ASP A 397 -16.11 -2.05 12.74
N ALA A 398 -16.19 -2.36 11.45
CA ALA A 398 -16.89 -1.49 10.49
C ALA A 398 -18.29 -1.98 10.11
N ASN A 399 -18.89 -2.88 10.89
CA ASN A 399 -20.22 -3.42 10.59
C ASN A 399 -21.32 -2.37 10.76
#